data_AF-A0A8U0M1A6-F1
#
_entry.id   AF-A0A8U0M1A6-F1
#
_cell.length_a   1.000
_cell.length_b   1.000
_cell.length_c   1.000
_cell.angle_alpha   90.00
_cell.angle_beta   90.00
_cell.angle_gamma   90.00
#
_symmetry.space_group_name_H-M   'P 1'
#
loop_
_entity.id
_entity.type
_entity.pdbx_description
1 polymer ?
#
loop_
_entity_poly.entity_id
_entity_poly.type
_entity_poly.pdbx_seq_one_letter_code
_entity_poly.pdbx_strand_id
1 'polypeptide(L)'
;MAKTTRRVHDAQFKTKVVLETLKGHRTLAQLSSEFGIHPTQITQWKQQALEGLPTLFNGPANPSIPDHEREQIEAPLFQQIGQLKVENDYLKKKLRTS
;
A
#
# COMPACT_ATOMS: atom_id res chain seq x y z
N MET A 1 36.43 3.86 -0.64
CA MET A 1 35.35 3.30 0.21
C MET A 1 34.43 2.50 -0.69
N ALA A 2 34.44 1.17 -0.61
CA ALA A 2 33.55 0.33 -1.44
C ALA A 2 32.10 0.51 -0.98
N LYS A 3 31.19 0.80 -1.91
CA LYS A 3 29.76 0.98 -1.63
C LYS A 3 29.15 -0.39 -1.30
N THR A 4 29.00 -0.70 -0.02
CA THR A 4 28.31 -1.91 0.44
C THR A 4 26.90 -1.94 -0.13
N THR A 5 26.68 -2.83 -1.10
CA THR A 5 25.37 -3.02 -1.73
C THR A 5 24.48 -3.76 -0.74
N ARG A 6 23.48 -3.07 -0.18
CA ARG A 6 22.52 -3.68 0.75
C ARG A 6 21.78 -4.79 0.02
N ARG A 7 21.85 -6.02 0.53
CA ARG A 7 21.05 -7.14 0.02
C ARG A 7 19.57 -6.80 0.17
N VAL A 8 18.84 -6.89 -0.94
CA VAL A 8 17.39 -6.67 -0.96
C VAL A 8 16.71 -8.02 -0.87
N HIS A 9 15.84 -8.18 0.12
CA HIS A 9 15.00 -9.36 0.28
C HIS A 9 13.60 -9.08 -0.27
N ASP A 10 13.03 -10.06 -0.96
CA ASP A 10 11.68 -9.99 -1.50
C ASP A 10 10.62 -10.12 -0.39
N ALA A 11 9.38 -9.76 -0.73
CA ALA A 11 8.28 -9.75 0.22
C ALA A 11 7.95 -11.14 0.77
N GLN A 12 8.00 -12.19 -0.07
CA GLN A 12 7.68 -13.55 0.36
C GLN A 12 8.69 -14.05 1.39
N PHE A 13 9.98 -13.79 1.16
CA PHE A 13 11.01 -14.16 2.11
C PHE A 13 10.88 -13.44 3.45
N LYS A 14 10.64 -12.12 3.45
CA LYS A 14 10.40 -11.37 4.68
C LYS A 14 9.22 -11.92 5.46
N THR A 15 8.11 -12.22 4.78
CA THR A 15 6.92 -12.82 5.40
C THR A 15 7.23 -14.17 6.02
N LYS A 16 7.97 -15.05 5.33
CA LYS A 16 8.38 -16.35 5.87
C LYS A 16 9.18 -16.20 7.16
N VAL A 17 10.18 -15.32 7.16
CA VAL A 17 11.04 -15.07 8.34
C VAL A 17 10.22 -14.51 9.50
N VAL A 18 9.34 -13.54 9.24
CA VAL A 18 8.45 -12.97 10.26
C VAL A 18 7.51 -14.02 10.83
N LEU A 19 6.90 -14.88 9.99
CA LEU A 19 6.02 -15.95 10.46
C LEU A 19 6.75 -16.92 11.40
N GLU A 20 7.95 -17.37 11.04
CA GLU A 20 8.75 -18.23 11.91
C GLU A 20 9.13 -17.53 13.22
N THR A 21 9.37 -16.21 13.17
CA THR A 21 9.61 -15.40 14.37
C THR A 21 8.37 -15.28 15.26
N LEU A 22 7.17 -15.16 14.68
CA LEU A 22 5.89 -15.06 15.40
C LEU A 22 5.46 -16.40 16.01
N LYS A 23 5.77 -17.53 15.35
CA LYS A 23 5.53 -18.87 15.89
C LYS A 23 6.32 -19.14 17.18
N GLY A 24 7.48 -18.50 17.35
CA GLY A 24 8.27 -18.57 18.59
C GLY A 24 9.00 -19.90 18.85
N HIS A 25 9.02 -20.83 17.90
CA HIS A 25 9.71 -22.12 18.07
C HIS A 25 11.25 -22.03 18.03
N ARG A 26 11.79 -20.94 17.46
CA ARG A 26 13.22 -20.71 17.28
C ARG A 26 13.61 -19.35 17.86
N THR A 27 14.82 -19.26 18.39
CA THR A 27 15.37 -17.99 18.88
C THR A 27 15.81 -17.10 17.71
N LEU A 28 15.95 -15.79 17.95
CA LEU A 28 16.45 -14.85 16.93
C LEU A 28 17.85 -15.24 16.41
N ALA A 29 18.70 -15.81 17.26
CA ALA A 29 20.04 -16.26 16.87
C ALA A 29 19.98 -17.49 15.94
N GLN A 30 19.06 -18.42 16.19
CA GLN A 30 18.83 -19.58 15.33
C GLN A 30 18.26 -19.16 13.97
N LEU A 31 17.26 -18.27 13.96
CA LEU A 31 16.68 -17.73 12.72
C LEU A 31 17.72 -16.91 11.93
N SER A 32 18.56 -16.16 12.63
CA SER A 32 19.66 -15.41 12.02
C SER A 32 20.65 -16.33 11.31
N SER A 33 20.97 -17.47 11.93
CA SER A 33 21.88 -18.48 11.36
C SER A 33 21.24 -19.25 10.21
N GLU A 34 19.97 -19.63 10.34
CA GLU A 34 19.22 -20.41 9.34
C GLU A 34 18.96 -19.60 8.06
N PHE A 35 18.54 -18.34 8.19
CA PHE A 35 18.18 -17.50 7.05
C PHE A 35 19.33 -16.57 6.60
N GLY A 36 20.45 -16.53 7.33
CA GLY A 36 21.59 -15.67 7.02
C GLY A 36 21.30 -14.17 7.18
N ILE A 37 20.44 -13.81 8.12
CA ILE A 37 19.93 -12.44 8.32
C ILE A 37 20.37 -11.93 9.67
N HIS A 38 20.78 -10.67 9.75
CA HIS A 38 21.15 -10.06 11.04
C HIS A 38 19.93 -10.00 11.98
N PRO A 39 20.06 -10.29 13.29
CA PRO A 39 18.93 -10.28 14.23
C PRO A 39 18.13 -8.97 14.23
N THR A 40 18.82 -7.83 14.08
CA THR A 40 18.19 -6.50 13.99
C THR A 40 17.24 -6.35 12.78
N GLN A 41 17.55 -6.99 11.64
CA GLN A 41 16.66 -7.00 10.48
C GLN A 41 15.40 -7.83 10.74
N ILE A 42 15.55 -8.96 11.43
CA ILE A 42 14.42 -9.81 11.82
C ILE A 42 13.48 -9.04 12.76
N THR A 43 14.02 -8.34 13.76
CA THR A 43 13.22 -7.50 14.67
C THR A 43 12.54 -6.36 13.94
N GLN A 44 13.22 -5.72 12.99
CA GLN A 44 12.64 -4.64 12.18
C GLN A 44 11.45 -5.15 11.34
N TRP A 45 11.61 -6.28 10.65
CA TRP A 45 10.52 -6.83 9.84
C TRP A 45 9.35 -7.33 10.70
N LYS A 46 9.64 -7.89 11.89
CA LYS A 46 8.60 -8.25 12.85
C LYS A 46 7.77 -7.02 13.25
N GLN A 47 8.42 -5.90 13.57
CA GLN A 47 7.72 -4.65 13.91
C GLN A 47 6.88 -4.16 12.74
N GLN A 48 7.46 -4.07 11.53
CA GLN A 48 6.74 -3.66 10.33
C GLN A 48 5.51 -4.52 10.05
N ALA A 49 5.62 -5.83 10.23
CA ALA A 49 4.49 -6.74 10.05
C ALA A 49 3.42 -6.53 11.13
N LEU A 50 3.79 -6.33 12.38
CA LEU A 50 2.83 -6.07 13.47
C LEU A 50 2.08 -4.74 13.27
N GLU A 51 2.74 -3.71 12.73
CA GLU A 51 2.12 -2.44 12.39
C GLU A 51 1.20 -2.55 11.16
N GLY A 52 1.56 -3.38 10.18
CA GLY A 52 0.77 -3.61 8.98
C GLY A 52 -0.38 -4.60 9.16
N LEU A 53 -0.32 -5.51 10.13
CA LEU A 53 -1.38 -6.53 10.34
C LEU A 53 -2.77 -5.93 10.59
N PRO A 54 -2.95 -4.90 11.44
CA PRO A 54 -4.25 -4.27 11.64
C PRO A 54 -4.89 -3.75 10.36
N THR A 55 -4.10 -3.25 9.41
CA THR A 55 -4.64 -2.72 8.15
C THR A 55 -5.22 -3.80 7.24
N LEU A 56 -4.79 -5.06 7.40
CA LEU A 56 -5.34 -6.21 6.68
C LEU A 56 -6.72 -6.63 7.21
N PHE A 57 -7.00 -6.40 8.50
CA PHE A 57 -8.25 -6.80 9.15
C PHE A 57 -9.33 -5.72 9.12
N ASN A 58 -8.98 -4.46 8.87
CA ASN A 58 -9.91 -3.33 8.77
C ASN A 58 -10.72 -3.30 7.45
N GLY A 59 -10.78 -4.41 6.70
CA GLY A 59 -11.35 -4.48 5.36
C GLY A 59 -10.47 -3.75 4.33
N PRO A 60 -10.84 -3.72 3.04
CA PRO A 60 -10.09 -2.98 2.04
C PRO A 60 -10.23 -1.47 2.33
N ALA A 61 -9.42 -0.94 3.24
CA ALA A 61 -8.95 0.41 3.10
C ALA A 61 -8.16 0.37 1.79
N ASN A 62 -8.79 0.77 0.68
CA ASN A 62 -8.15 0.91 -0.61
C ASN A 62 -6.93 1.82 -0.39
N PRO A 63 -5.70 1.27 -0.22
CA PRO A 63 -4.54 2.07 0.18
C PRO A 63 -3.95 2.77 -1.05
N SER A 64 -4.58 2.60 -2.22
CA SER A 64 -4.00 2.95 -3.50
C SER A 64 -3.97 4.46 -3.74
N ILE A 65 -4.70 5.25 -2.94
CA ILE A 65 -4.77 6.68 -3.12
C ILE A 65 -4.90 7.35 -1.75
N PRO A 66 -3.85 8.00 -1.20
CA PRO A 66 -3.99 8.88 -0.04
C PRO A 66 -5.10 9.91 -0.33
N ASP A 67 -5.86 10.33 0.69
CA ASP A 67 -7.05 11.18 0.52
C ASP A 67 -6.79 12.42 -0.36
N HIS A 68 -5.58 12.97 -0.29
CA HIS A 68 -5.14 14.08 -1.12
C HIS A 68 -5.03 13.75 -2.63
N GLU A 69 -4.57 12.56 -3.00
CA GLU A 69 -4.57 12.11 -4.40
C GLU A 69 -5.99 11.74 -4.87
N ARG A 70 -6.88 11.32 -3.96
CA ARG A 70 -8.30 11.08 -4.30
C ARG A 70 -8.94 12.39 -4.69
N GLU A 71 -8.73 13.42 -3.89
CA GLU A 71 -9.26 14.76 -4.13
C GLU A 71 -8.74 15.36 -5.45
N GLN A 72 -7.47 15.10 -5.81
CA GLN A 72 -6.90 15.50 -7.10
C GLN A 72 -7.50 14.79 -8.31
N ILE A 73 -8.00 13.56 -8.16
CA ILE A 73 -8.63 12.79 -9.24
C ILE A 73 -10.13 13.09 -9.30
N GLU A 74 -10.78 13.23 -8.14
CA GLU A 74 -12.21 13.48 -8.02
C GLU A 74 -12.59 14.90 -8.48
N ALA A 75 -11.79 15.91 -8.15
CA ALA A 75 -12.05 17.31 -8.56
C ALA A 75 -12.18 17.51 -10.09
N PRO A 76 -11.23 17.06 -10.94
CA PRO A 76 -11.38 17.20 -12.39
C PRO A 76 -12.53 16.36 -12.95
N LEU A 77 -12.82 15.19 -12.37
CA LEU A 77 -13.98 14.38 -12.76
C LEU A 77 -15.30 15.12 -12.48
N PHE A 78 -15.48 15.72 -11.31
CA PHE A 78 -16.67 16.49 -10.99
C PHE A 78 -16.84 17.72 -11.88
N GLN A 79 -15.75 18.40 -12.22
CA GLN A 79 -15.76 19.53 -13.16
C GLN A 79 -16.25 19.09 -14.55
N GLN A 80 -15.73 17.97 -15.07
CA GLN A 80 -16.12 17.45 -16.38
C GLN A 80 -17.59 17.02 -16.41
N ILE A 81 -18.08 16.38 -15.34
CA ILE A 81 -19.51 16.04 -15.20
C ILE A 81 -20.38 17.31 -15.20
N GLY A 82 -19.96 18.36 -14.50
CA GLY A 82 -20.65 19.66 -14.49
C GLY A 82 -20.73 20.30 -15.87
N GLN A 83 -19.61 20.32 -16.61
CA GLN A 83 -19.57 20.85 -17.97
C GLN A 83 -20.48 20.06 -18.92
N LEU A 84 -20.38 18.73 -18.89
CA LEU A 84 -21.22 17.85 -19.70
C LEU A 84 -22.71 18.04 -19.38
N LYS A 85 -23.07 18.25 -18.11
CA LYS A 85 -24.46 18.52 -17.71
C LYS A 85 -24.98 19.81 -18.32
N VAL A 86 -24.22 20.91 -18.23
CA VAL A 86 -24.61 22.21 -18.80
C VAL A 86 -24.76 22.12 -20.32
N GLU A 87 -23.83 21.46 -20.99
CA GLU A 87 -23.87 21.26 -22.44
C GLU A 87 -25.08 20.42 -22.85
N ASN A 88 -25.37 19.35 -22.11
CA ASN A 88 -26.53 18.50 -22.35
C ASN A 88 -27.85 19.26 -22.14
N ASP A 89 -27.94 20.07 -21.08
CA ASP A 89 -29.12 20.89 -20.79
C ASP A 89 -29.31 22.00 -21.84
N TYR A 90 -28.22 22.59 -22.32
CA TYR A 90 -28.24 23.56 -23.41
C TYR A 90 -28.74 22.92 -24.71
N LEU A 91 -28.21 21.76 -25.09
CA LEU A 91 -28.62 21.01 -26.28
C LEU A 91 -30.10 20.61 -26.20
N LYS A 92 -30.54 20.08 -25.05
CA LYS A 92 -31.96 19.76 -24.80
C LYS A 92 -32.85 20.99 -24.94
N LYS A 93 -32.44 22.14 -24.42
CA LYS A 93 -33.20 23.40 -24.55
C LYS A 93 -33.30 23.84 -26.01
N LYS A 94 -32.19 23.80 -26.76
CA LYS A 94 -32.16 24.17 -28.19
C LYS A 94 -33.06 23.28 -29.04
N LEU A 95 -33.02 21.97 -28.81
CA LEU A 95 -33.89 21.00 -29.49
C LEU A 95 -35.38 21.16 -29.16
N ARG A 96 -35.73 21.76 -28.01
CA ARG A 96 -37.13 22.04 -27.64
C ARG A 96 -37.67 23.34 -28.23
N THR A 97 -36.78 24.25 -28.62
CA THR A 97 -37.11 25.56 -29.21
C THR A 97 -36.96 25.60 -30.72
N SER A 98 -36.43 24.53 -31.33
CA SER A 98 -36.51 24.26 -32.77
C SER A 98 -37.71 23.37 -33.07
#